data_AF-A0A4C1UJC8-F1
#
_entry.id   AF-A0A4C1UJC8-F1
#
_cell.length_a   1.000
_cell.length_b   1.000
_cell.length_c   1.000
_cell.angle_alpha   90.00
_cell.angle_beta   90.00
_cell.angle_gamma   90.00
#
_symmetry.space_group_name_H-M   'P 1'
#
loop_
_entity.id
_entity.type
_entity.pdbx_description
1 polymer ?
#
loop_
_entity_poly.entity_id
_entity_poly.type
_entity_poly.pdbx_seq_one_letter_code
_entity_poly.pdbx_strand_id
1 'polypeptide(L)'
;MALSTNCWKYLVLTFNFLFASGILILAVVLIEFGCFVWAMSVWEDTDITVKTAIRSYFNQTMSNPNSGDAIRWDRLQGKFQCCGISGPSDYTSVGHVPFSCCGVGPIDPINESYVANCNQIYQRGCSDLLYKYTERQLLWVAVIAFLASILQVISI
;
A
#
# COMPACT_ATOMS: atom_id res chain seq x y z
N MET A 1 54.41 -7.54 25.86
CA MET A 1 53.80 -8.69 25.13
C MET A 1 52.27 -8.60 24.96
N ALA A 2 51.53 -7.82 25.78
CA ALA A 2 50.07 -7.68 25.63
C ALA A 2 49.59 -6.90 24.39
N LEU A 3 50.42 -6.03 23.80
CA LEU A 3 50.03 -5.22 22.63
C LEU A 3 49.83 -6.07 21.36
N SER A 4 50.57 -7.17 21.21
CA SER A 4 50.52 -8.06 20.03
C SER A 4 49.30 -8.98 20.03
N THR A 5 48.95 -9.55 21.19
CA THR A 5 47.75 -10.40 21.33
C THR A 5 46.45 -9.61 21.19
N ASN A 6 46.43 -8.36 21.63
CA ASN A 6 45.28 -7.47 21.43
C ASN A 6 45.13 -7.08 19.95
N CYS A 7 46.24 -6.78 19.25
CA CYS A 7 46.21 -6.48 17.81
C CYS A 7 45.66 -7.64 16.97
N TRP A 8 46.10 -8.88 17.24
CA TRP A 8 45.56 -10.07 16.56
C TRP A 8 44.05 -10.24 16.81
N LYS A 9 43.59 -10.03 18.05
CA LYS A 9 42.17 -10.10 18.39
C LYS A 9 41.35 -9.08 17.61
N TYR A 10 41.82 -7.83 17.51
CA TYR A 10 41.14 -6.80 16.70
C TYR A 10 41.13 -7.17 15.21
N LEU A 11 42.23 -7.67 14.67
CA LEU A 11 42.32 -8.08 13.26
C LEU A 11 41.35 -9.22 12.92
N VAL A 12 41.28 -10.26 13.76
CA VAL A 12 40.32 -11.37 13.60
C VAL A 12 38.88 -10.90 13.80
N LEU A 13 38.63 -10.02 14.76
CA LEU A 13 37.30 -9.45 15.00
C LEU A 13 36.83 -8.62 13.79
N THR A 14 37.70 -7.78 13.22
CA THR A 14 37.38 -7.02 12.00
C THR A 14 37.16 -7.91 10.79
N PHE A 15 37.93 -8.97 10.63
CA PHE A 15 37.77 -9.92 9.53
C PHE A 15 36.46 -10.70 9.62
N ASN A 16 36.12 -11.21 10.81
CA ASN A 16 34.84 -11.89 11.04
C ASN A 16 33.65 -10.95 10.83
N PHE A 17 33.78 -9.66 11.21
CA PHE A 17 32.72 -8.69 11.00
C PHE A 17 32.47 -8.42 9.50
N LEU A 18 33.54 -8.26 8.70
CA LEU A 18 33.44 -8.05 7.25
C LEU A 18 32.79 -9.25 6.54
N PHE A 19 33.16 -10.48 6.94
CA PHE A 19 32.56 -11.68 6.37
C PHE A 19 31.08 -11.84 6.76
N ALA A 20 30.75 -11.55 8.02
CA ALA A 20 29.36 -11.56 8.49
C ALA A 20 28.49 -10.50 7.78
N SER A 21 29.02 -9.29 7.56
CA SER A 21 28.29 -8.26 6.81
C SER A 21 28.12 -8.64 5.34
N GLY A 22 29.12 -9.25 4.71
CA GLY A 22 29.01 -9.71 3.32
C GLY A 22 27.91 -10.76 3.13
N ILE A 23 27.84 -11.76 4.03
CA ILE A 23 26.76 -12.77 4.02
C ILE A 23 25.39 -12.12 4.24
N LEU A 24 25.30 -11.16 5.17
CA LEU A 24 24.04 -10.48 5.47
C LEU A 24 23.55 -9.66 4.27
N ILE A 25 24.43 -8.92 3.59
CA ILE A 25 24.04 -8.14 2.40
C ILE A 25 23.64 -9.09 1.26
N LEU A 26 24.37 -10.19 1.05
CA LEU A 26 23.98 -11.21 0.08
C LEU A 26 22.57 -11.78 0.33
N ALA A 27 22.24 -12.05 1.59
CA ALA A 27 20.91 -12.51 1.96
C ALA A 27 19.83 -11.46 1.66
N VAL A 28 20.12 -10.16 1.90
CA VAL A 28 19.19 -9.07 1.58
C VAL A 28 18.96 -8.95 0.07
N VAL A 29 20.01 -9.04 -0.76
CA VAL A 29 19.89 -8.97 -2.23
C VAL A 29 18.97 -10.08 -2.76
N LEU A 30 19.06 -11.30 -2.22
CA LEU A 30 18.17 -12.41 -2.62
C LEU A 30 16.71 -12.14 -2.27
N ILE A 31 16.45 -11.54 -1.10
CA ILE A 31 15.10 -11.16 -0.67
C ILE A 31 14.56 -10.04 -1.56
N GLU A 32 15.35 -9.01 -1.86
CA GLU A 32 14.96 -7.91 -2.74
C GLU A 32 14.62 -8.40 -4.15
N PHE A 33 15.41 -9.31 -4.70
CA PHE A 33 15.12 -9.94 -5.99
C PHE A 33 13.80 -10.72 -5.94
N GLY A 34 13.53 -11.43 -4.84
CA GLY A 34 12.25 -12.10 -4.62
C GLY A 34 11.07 -11.13 -4.59
N CYS A 35 11.20 -10.01 -3.88
CA CYS A 35 10.19 -8.95 -3.85
C CYS A 35 9.98 -8.31 -5.22
N PHE A 36 11.04 -8.12 -6.01
CA PHE A 36 10.97 -7.60 -7.37
C PHE A 36 10.16 -8.53 -8.29
N VAL A 37 10.47 -9.83 -8.29
CA VAL A 37 9.72 -10.83 -9.09
C VAL A 37 8.25 -10.87 -8.66
N TRP A 38 7.98 -10.86 -7.35
CA TRP A 38 6.60 -10.82 -6.84
C TRP A 38 5.85 -9.56 -7.28
N ALA A 39 6.47 -8.37 -7.19
CA ALA A 39 5.87 -7.12 -7.62
C ALA A 39 5.53 -7.12 -9.12
N MET A 40 6.43 -7.66 -9.96
CA MET A 40 6.21 -7.81 -11.41
C MET A 40 5.07 -8.78 -11.72
N SER A 41 5.01 -9.92 -11.04
CA SER A 41 3.91 -10.87 -11.20
C SER A 41 2.56 -10.27 -10.82
N VAL A 42 2.50 -9.52 -9.70
CA VAL A 42 1.27 -8.83 -9.31
C VAL A 42 0.90 -7.76 -10.33
N TRP A 43 1.88 -7.02 -10.88
CA TRP A 43 1.65 -5.98 -11.87
C TRP A 43 0.89 -6.48 -13.11
N GLU A 44 1.23 -7.67 -13.62
CA GLU A 44 0.54 -8.29 -14.77
C GLU A 44 -0.94 -8.58 -14.48
N ASP A 45 -1.26 -9.05 -13.26
CA ASP A 45 -2.62 -9.44 -12.86
C ASP A 45 -3.40 -8.34 -12.11
N THR A 46 -2.86 -7.11 -12.05
CA THR A 46 -3.41 -6.03 -11.21
C THR A 46 -4.87 -5.70 -11.52
N ASP A 47 -5.27 -5.68 -12.80
CA ASP A 47 -6.62 -5.24 -13.19
C ASP A 47 -7.71 -6.14 -12.57
N ILE A 48 -7.53 -7.46 -12.69
CA ILE A 48 -8.47 -8.46 -12.18
C ILE A 48 -8.40 -8.53 -10.66
N THR A 49 -7.18 -8.52 -10.11
CA THR A 49 -6.95 -8.66 -8.67
C THR A 49 -7.53 -7.49 -7.89
N VAL A 50 -7.28 -6.25 -8.33
CA VAL A 50 -7.81 -5.04 -7.68
C VAL A 50 -9.33 -4.99 -7.78
N LYS A 51 -9.90 -5.27 -8.96
CA LYS A 51 -11.36 -5.28 -9.15
C LYS A 51 -12.05 -6.36 -8.31
N THR A 52 -11.43 -7.52 -8.11
CA THR A 52 -11.99 -8.58 -7.27
C THR A 52 -11.89 -8.22 -5.79
N ALA A 53 -10.74 -7.72 -5.36
CA ALA A 53 -10.51 -7.30 -3.97
C ALA A 53 -11.43 -6.13 -3.56
N ILE A 54 -11.61 -5.14 -4.42
CA ILE A 54 -12.48 -4.00 -4.12
C ILE A 54 -13.95 -4.42 -4.05
N ARG A 55 -14.38 -5.36 -4.91
CA ARG A 55 -15.73 -5.93 -4.88
C ARG A 55 -15.99 -6.71 -3.60
N SER A 56 -15.04 -7.56 -3.17
CA SER A 56 -15.20 -8.32 -1.93
C SER A 56 -15.21 -7.40 -0.70
N TYR A 57 -14.42 -6.33 -0.71
CA TYR A 57 -14.40 -5.33 0.35
C TYR A 57 -15.71 -4.52 0.42
N PHE A 58 -16.23 -4.13 -0.74
CA PHE A 58 -17.53 -3.46 -0.84
C PHE A 58 -18.67 -4.34 -0.31
N ASN A 59 -18.72 -5.62 -0.71
CA ASN A 59 -19.75 -6.54 -0.24
C ASN A 59 -19.71 -6.75 1.29
N GLN A 60 -18.51 -6.82 1.88
CA GLN A 60 -18.35 -6.89 3.34
C GLN A 60 -18.85 -5.62 4.04
N THR A 61 -18.54 -4.47 3.46
CA THR A 61 -19.00 -3.17 3.96
C THR A 61 -20.53 -3.06 3.92
N MET A 62 -21.16 -3.57 2.85
CA MET A 62 -22.62 -3.61 2.72
C MET A 62 -23.27 -4.60 3.70
N SER A 63 -22.63 -5.73 3.99
CA SER A 63 -23.14 -6.70 4.97
C SER A 63 -23.03 -6.21 6.41
N ASN A 64 -22.04 -5.37 6.73
CA ASN A 64 -21.82 -4.84 8.07
C ASN A 64 -21.42 -3.36 8.04
N PRO A 65 -22.40 -2.44 7.96
CA PRO A 65 -22.14 -1.00 7.81
C PRO A 65 -21.53 -0.34 9.06
N ASN A 66 -21.57 -1.00 10.22
CA ASN A 66 -20.95 -0.52 11.46
C ASN A 66 -19.55 -1.11 11.71
N SER A 67 -19.01 -1.86 10.74
CA SER A 67 -17.67 -2.45 10.85
C SER A 67 -16.57 -1.39 10.68
N GLY A 68 -15.39 -1.69 11.22
CA GLY A 68 -14.19 -0.87 10.96
C GLY A 68 -13.86 -0.77 9.46
N ASP A 69 -14.29 -1.75 8.66
CA ASP A 69 -14.08 -1.76 7.21
C ASP A 69 -15.00 -0.78 6.48
N ALA A 70 -16.23 -0.60 6.96
CA ALA A 70 -17.11 0.45 6.44
C ALA A 70 -16.51 1.86 6.65
N ILE A 71 -15.95 2.12 7.83
CA ILE A 71 -15.28 3.38 8.14
C ILE A 71 -14.05 3.60 7.24
N ARG A 72 -13.28 2.54 6.99
CA ARG A 72 -12.12 2.59 6.08
C ARG A 72 -12.55 2.83 4.63
N TRP A 73 -13.66 2.24 4.21
CA TRP A 73 -14.26 2.45 2.91
C TRP A 73 -14.70 3.90 2.71
N ASP A 74 -15.36 4.49 3.71
CA ASP A 74 -15.75 5.91 3.68
C ASP A 74 -14.54 6.84 3.59
N ARG A 75 -13.47 6.57 4.35
CA ARG A 75 -12.22 7.33 4.23
C ARG A 75 -11.59 7.20 2.85
N LEU A 76 -11.65 6.02 2.24
CA LEU A 76 -11.14 5.79 0.90
C LEU A 76 -11.92 6.60 -0.14
N GLN A 77 -13.25 6.59 -0.07
CA GLN A 77 -14.12 7.37 -0.97
C GLN A 77 -13.86 8.88 -0.84
N GLY A 78 -13.73 9.38 0.39
CA GLY A 78 -13.37 10.78 0.64
C GLY A 78 -11.97 11.14 0.11
N LYS A 79 -10.98 10.26 0.31
CA LYS A 79 -9.58 10.50 -0.11
C LYS A 79 -9.40 10.48 -1.63
N PHE A 80 -10.05 9.56 -2.32
CA PHE A 80 -9.94 9.40 -3.78
C PHE A 80 -11.03 10.14 -4.56
N GLN A 81 -11.97 10.79 -3.87
CA GLN A 81 -13.08 11.53 -4.49
C GLN A 81 -13.86 10.68 -5.49
N CYS A 82 -14.21 9.47 -5.05
CA CYS A 82 -14.89 8.43 -5.81
C CYS A 82 -16.07 7.86 -5.02
N CYS A 83 -17.02 7.23 -5.69
CA CYS A 83 -18.17 6.60 -5.06
C CYS A 83 -18.43 5.21 -5.64
N GLY A 84 -18.65 4.25 -4.76
CA GLY A 84 -18.91 2.85 -5.14
C GLY A 84 -17.72 2.18 -5.82
N ILE A 85 -17.95 1.02 -6.42
CA ILE A 85 -16.94 0.31 -7.19
C ILE A 85 -16.81 0.97 -8.57
N SER A 86 -17.91 1.04 -9.31
CA SER A 86 -18.00 1.62 -10.66
C SER A 86 -18.68 2.99 -10.66
N GLY A 87 -19.46 3.30 -9.62
CA GLY A 87 -20.14 4.57 -9.46
C GLY A 87 -21.19 4.55 -8.34
N PRO A 88 -21.95 5.65 -8.17
CA PRO A 88 -22.98 5.75 -7.14
C PRO A 88 -24.15 4.77 -7.35
N SER A 89 -24.33 4.26 -8.58
CA SER A 89 -25.34 3.23 -8.90
C SER A 89 -25.14 1.92 -8.12
N ASP A 90 -23.94 1.63 -7.63
CA ASP A 90 -23.67 0.41 -6.86
C ASP A 90 -24.41 0.39 -5.52
N TYR A 91 -24.86 1.55 -5.04
CA TYR A 91 -25.64 1.69 -3.80
C TYR A 91 -27.16 1.58 -4.01
N THR A 92 -27.63 1.34 -5.25
CA THR A 92 -29.06 1.25 -5.56
C THR A 92 -29.77 0.16 -4.74
N SER A 93 -29.07 -0.92 -4.39
CA SER A 93 -29.61 -2.01 -3.55
C SER A 93 -29.92 -1.59 -2.11
N VAL A 94 -29.20 -0.60 -1.59
CA VAL A 94 -29.35 -0.07 -0.22
C VAL A 94 -30.22 1.19 -0.21
N GLY A 95 -30.38 1.84 -1.36
CA GLY A 95 -31.26 3.01 -1.53
C GLY A 95 -30.69 4.32 -0.98
N HIS A 96 -29.50 4.30 -0.38
CA HIS A 96 -28.79 5.49 0.06
C HIS A 96 -27.29 5.40 -0.23
N VAL A 97 -26.68 6.52 -0.62
CA VAL A 97 -25.22 6.67 -0.74
C VAL A 97 -24.64 7.23 0.57
N PRO A 98 -23.44 6.80 1.00
CA PRO A 98 -22.80 7.35 2.19
C PRO A 98 -22.33 8.79 1.96
N PHE A 99 -22.26 9.58 3.03
CA PHE A 99 -21.84 11.00 2.95
C PHE A 99 -20.40 11.18 2.44
N SER A 100 -19.56 10.15 2.59
CA SER A 100 -18.20 10.07 2.03
C SER A 100 -18.16 10.23 0.51
N CYS A 101 -19.25 9.88 -0.20
CA CYS A 101 -19.41 10.08 -1.64
C CYS A 101 -19.74 11.52 -2.06
N CYS A 102 -20.01 12.42 -1.11
CA CYS A 102 -20.51 13.78 -1.36
C CYS A 102 -19.43 14.86 -1.20
N GLY A 103 -18.15 14.47 -1.10
CA GLY A 103 -17.03 15.39 -0.93
C GLY A 103 -16.95 16.11 0.41
N VAL A 104 -17.77 15.68 1.38
CA VAL A 104 -17.58 16.02 2.78
C VAL A 104 -16.45 15.12 3.28
N GLY A 105 -15.31 15.71 3.61
CA GLY A 105 -14.18 15.02 4.23
C GLY A 105 -14.56 14.35 5.57
N PRO A 106 -13.63 13.63 6.21
CA PRO A 106 -13.92 12.81 7.40
C PRO A 106 -14.75 13.58 8.43
N ILE A 107 -15.78 12.91 8.95
CA ILE A 107 -16.61 13.43 10.04
C ILE A 107 -15.71 13.51 11.27
N ASP A 108 -15.11 14.67 11.52
CA ASP A 108 -14.45 14.96 12.78
C ASP A 108 -15.53 15.04 13.87
N PRO A 109 -15.37 14.34 15.01
CA PRO A 109 -16.40 14.29 16.05
C PRO A 109 -16.56 15.60 16.85
N ILE A 110 -15.84 16.67 16.50
CA ILE A 110 -15.66 17.84 17.38
C ILE A 110 -16.22 19.15 16.82
N ASN A 111 -16.47 19.31 15.52
CA ASN A 111 -16.97 20.61 15.06
C ASN A 111 -17.92 20.55 13.87
N GLU A 112 -19.14 20.98 14.16
CA GLU A 112 -20.16 21.49 13.26
C GLU A 112 -20.68 20.56 12.16
N SER A 113 -21.97 20.28 12.33
CA SER A 113 -22.92 19.84 11.33
C SER A 113 -22.77 20.64 10.04
N TYR A 114 -21.93 20.18 9.12
CA TYR A 114 -22.10 20.50 7.71
C TYR A 114 -23.40 19.84 7.27
N VAL A 115 -24.51 20.57 7.39
CA VAL A 115 -25.74 20.33 6.65
C VAL A 115 -25.43 20.60 5.17
N ALA A 116 -24.60 19.75 4.58
CA ALA A 116 -24.26 19.84 3.17
C ALA A 116 -25.29 19.01 2.42
N ASN A 117 -26.26 19.68 1.78
CA ASN A 117 -27.00 19.06 0.70
C ASN A 117 -25.98 18.38 -0.21
N CYS A 118 -26.09 17.06 -0.35
CA CYS A 118 -25.26 16.26 -1.23
C CYS A 118 -25.64 16.57 -2.69
N ASN A 119 -25.39 17.81 -3.12
CA ASN A 119 -25.73 18.31 -4.45
C ASN A 119 -24.75 17.79 -5.50
N GLN A 120 -23.55 17.35 -5.09
CA GLN A 120 -22.53 16.82 -5.99
C GLN A 120 -21.98 15.49 -5.47
N ILE A 121 -22.62 14.40 -5.89
CA ILE A 121 -22.14 13.04 -5.68
C ILE A 121 -21.01 12.73 -6.66
N TYR A 122 -19.92 12.13 -6.19
CA TYR A 122 -18.86 11.64 -7.07
C TYR A 122 -19.40 10.59 -8.04
N GLN A 123 -19.36 10.91 -9.33
CA GLN A 123 -19.83 10.02 -10.41
C GLN A 123 -18.79 8.96 -10.80
N ARG A 124 -17.54 9.10 -10.35
CA ARG A 124 -16.45 8.20 -10.70
C ARG A 124 -16.40 7.01 -9.73
N GLY A 125 -16.27 5.81 -10.27
CA GLY A 125 -16.03 4.60 -9.50
C GLY A 125 -14.63 4.58 -8.85
N CYS A 126 -14.52 3.93 -7.69
CA CYS A 126 -13.24 3.79 -7.02
C CYS A 126 -12.33 2.73 -7.66
N SER A 127 -12.85 1.75 -8.40
CA SER A 127 -12.04 0.66 -8.96
C SER A 127 -10.93 1.14 -9.88
N ASP A 128 -11.24 2.06 -10.79
CA ASP A 128 -10.31 2.50 -11.83
C ASP A 128 -9.23 3.43 -11.26
N LEU A 129 -9.59 4.24 -10.26
CA LEU A 129 -8.64 5.07 -9.53
C LEU A 129 -7.71 4.21 -8.68
N LEU A 130 -8.24 3.22 -7.97
CA LEU A 130 -7.44 2.30 -7.17
C LEU A 130 -6.52 1.44 -8.03
N TYR A 131 -7.00 1.00 -9.18
CA TYR A 131 -6.19 0.27 -10.16
C TYR A 131 -4.98 1.12 -10.57
N LYS A 132 -5.21 2.34 -11.09
CA LYS A 132 -4.13 3.25 -11.52
C LYS A 132 -3.18 3.62 -10.39
N TYR A 133 -3.71 3.78 -9.18
CA TYR A 133 -2.89 4.05 -8.00
C TYR A 133 -2.02 2.84 -7.65
N THR A 134 -2.59 1.64 -7.59
CA THR A 134 -1.87 0.39 -7.25
C THR A 134 -0.81 0.07 -8.29
N GLU A 135 -1.15 0.19 -9.58
CA GLU A 135 -0.22 0.02 -10.70
C GLU A 135 1.00 0.95 -10.55
N ARG A 136 0.76 2.23 -10.28
CA ARG A 136 1.83 3.21 -10.07
C ARG A 136 2.68 2.90 -8.85
N GLN A 137 2.07 2.49 -7.74
CA GLN A 137 2.80 2.15 -6.52
C GLN A 137 3.68 0.91 -6.72
N LEU A 138 3.18 -0.12 -7.41
CA LEU A 138 3.97 -1.31 -7.74
C LEU A 138 5.19 -0.98 -8.60
N LEU A 139 5.04 -0.09 -9.58
CA LEU A 139 6.17 0.41 -10.37
C LEU A 139 7.22 1.11 -9.50
N TRP A 140 6.80 1.98 -8.57
CA TRP A 140 7.75 2.63 -7.65
C TRP A 140 8.47 1.63 -6.74
N VAL A 141 7.76 0.63 -6.20
CA VAL A 141 8.37 -0.43 -5.40
C VAL A 141 9.40 -1.21 -6.20
N ALA A 142 9.08 -1.59 -7.44
CA ALA A 142 10.01 -2.31 -8.32
C ALA A 142 11.27 -1.49 -8.63
N VAL A 143 11.12 -0.20 -8.94
CA VAL A 143 12.24 0.72 -9.21
C VAL A 143 13.13 0.89 -7.98
N ILE A 144 12.54 1.13 -6.80
CA ILE A 144 13.30 1.31 -5.55
C ILE A 144 14.04 0.03 -5.17
N ALA A 145 13.40 -1.13 -5.27
CA ALA A 145 14.04 -2.42 -4.99
C ALA A 145 15.24 -2.66 -5.93
N PHE A 146 15.07 -2.41 -7.23
CA PHE A 146 16.15 -2.57 -8.21
C PHE A 146 17.34 -1.64 -7.92
N LEU A 147 17.08 -0.36 -7.61
CA LEU A 147 18.12 0.60 -7.25
C LEU A 147 18.83 0.21 -5.95
N ALA A 148 18.08 -0.26 -4.95
CA ALA A 148 18.65 -0.73 -3.69
C ALA A 148 19.58 -1.93 -3.91
N SER A 149 19.18 -2.89 -4.75
CA SER A 149 20.01 -4.04 -5.09
C SER A 149 21.30 -3.63 -5.81
N ILE A 150 21.26 -2.65 -6.73
CA ILE A 150 22.48 -2.13 -7.37
C ILE A 150 23.43 -1.51 -6.34
N LEU A 151 22.89 -0.68 -5.42
CA LEU A 151 23.70 -0.03 -4.39
C LEU A 151 24.34 -1.05 -3.43
N GLN A 152 23.61 -2.11 -3.08
CA GLN A 152 24.12 -3.19 -2.25
C GLN A 152 25.25 -3.97 -2.92
N VAL A 153 25.13 -4.26 -4.22
CA VAL A 153 26.18 -4.94 -5.00
C VAL A 153 27.44 -4.09 -5.11
N ILE A 154 27.32 -2.76 -5.21
CA ILE A 154 28.48 -1.85 -5.22
C ILE A 154 29.14 -1.74 -3.82
N SER A 155 28.36 -1.96 -2.76
CA SER A 155 28.80 -1.84 -1.37
C SER A 155 29.45 -3.12 -0.81
N ILE A 156 29.21 -4.26 -1.46
CA ILE A 156 29.88 -5.55 -1.22
C ILE A 156 31.30 -5.51 -1.78
#